data_AF-A0A9D4IJH2-F1
#
_entry.id   AF-A0A9D4IJH2-F1
#
_cell.length_a   1.000
_cell.length_b   1.000
_cell.length_c   1.000
_cell.angle_alpha   90.00
_cell.angle_beta   90.00
_cell.angle_gamma   90.00
#
_symmetry.space_group_name_H-M   'P 1'
#
loop_
_entity.id
_entity.type
_entity.pdbx_description
1 polymer ?
#
loop_
_entity_poly.entity_id
_entity_poly.type
_entity_poly.pdbx_seq_one_letter_code
_entity_poly.pdbx_strand_id
1 'polypeptide(L)' 'MAAYVNAIERVKEKYGLNVTLKPQQTDIISYLLDGCDVFGLLPTGFGKSMTYIFVPLILDECFLLRN' A
#
# COMPACT_ATOMS: atom_id res chain seq x y z
N MET A 1 -5.69 5.17 8.86
CA MET A 1 -5.72 5.88 7.56
C MET A 1 -4.77 7.09 7.48
N ALA A 2 -4.91 8.14 8.29
CA ALA A 2 -4.11 9.38 8.14
C ALA A 2 -2.58 9.17 8.20
N ALA A 3 -2.09 8.25 9.04
CA ALA A 3 -0.66 7.94 9.13
C ALA A 3 -0.10 7.30 7.84
N TYR A 4 -0.88 6.45 7.16
CA TYR A 4 -0.42 5.69 6.01
C TYR A 4 -0.48 6.47 4.69
N VAL A 5 -1.36 7.46 4.58
CA VAL A 5 -1.47 8.31 3.38
C VAL A 5 -0.13 9.02 3.09
N ASN A 6 0.50 9.57 4.12
CA ASN A 6 1.81 10.22 3.97
C ASN A 6 2.92 9.23 3.59
N ALA A 7 2.86 8.00 4.12
CA ALA A 7 3.84 6.96 3.79
C ALA A 7 3.68 6.45 2.35
N ILE A 8 2.45 6.32 1.84
CA ILE A 8 2.18 5.94 0.45
C ILE A 8 2.80 6.95 -0.53
N GLU A 9 2.60 8.24 -0.31
CA GLU A 9 3.15 9.27 -1.19
C GLU A 9 4.69 9.32 -1.13
N ARG A 10 5.27 9.16 0.07
CA ARG A 10 6.73 9.04 0.23
C ARG A 10 7.29 7.81 -0.49
N VAL A 11 6.62 6.67 -0.40
CA VAL A 11 7.01 5.45 -1.13
C VAL A 11 6.97 5.70 -2.64
N LYS A 12 5.93 6.36 -3.16
CA LYS A 12 5.86 6.68 -4.59
C LYS A 12 7.01 7.58 -5.02
N GLU A 13 7.30 8.63 -4.26
CA GLU A 13 8.40 9.55 -4.54
C GLU A 13 9.77 8.83 -4.49
N LYS A 14 10.04 8.10 -3.40
CA LYS A 14 11.30 7.39 -3.14
C LYS A 14 11.65 6.37 -4.22
N TYR A 15 10.66 5.68 -4.78
CA TYR A 15 10.85 4.64 -5.80
C TYR A 15 10.46 5.10 -7.22
N GLY A 16 10.12 6.38 -7.42
CA GLY A 16 9.73 6.91 -8.73
C GLY A 16 8.48 6.24 -9.32
N LEU A 17 7.55 5.79 -8.48
CA LEU A 17 6.34 5.07 -8.90
C LEU A 17 5.26 6.04 -9.35
N ASN A 18 5.14 6.24 -10.66
CA ASN A 18 4.05 7.01 -11.25
C ASN A 18 2.78 6.15 -11.40
N VAL A 19 2.15 5.82 -10.27
CA VAL A 19 0.96 4.96 -10.21
C VAL A 19 -0.11 5.53 -9.29
N THR A 20 -1.36 5.49 -9.76
CA THR A 20 -2.53 5.76 -8.94
C THR A 20 -3.13 4.45 -8.48
N LEU A 21 -3.11 4.20 -7.17
CA LEU A 21 -3.77 3.04 -6.58
C LEU A 21 -5.29 3.14 -6.76
N LYS A 22 -5.90 2.06 -7.21
CA LYS A 22 -7.35 1.95 -7.35
C LYS A 22 -8.00 1.83 -5.97
N PRO A 23 -9.27 2.25 -5.79
CA PRO A 23 -9.95 2.21 -4.49
C PRO A 23 -9.84 0.85 -3.80
N GLN A 24 -10.11 -0.24 -4.52
CA GLN A 24 -10.05 -1.60 -3.96
C GLN A 24 -8.63 -2.02 -3.57
N GLN A 25 -7.59 -1.51 -4.25
CA GLN A 25 -6.20 -1.76 -3.84
C GLN A 25 -5.89 -1.02 -2.53
N THR A 26 -6.32 0.23 -2.42
CA THR A 26 -6.16 1.05 -1.21
C THR A 26 -6.88 0.42 -0.03
N ASP A 27 -8.10 -0.08 -0.22
CA ASP A 27 -8.85 -0.77 0.84
C ASP A 27 -8.11 -2.01 1.33
N ILE A 28 -7.67 -2.88 0.41
CA ILE A 28 -6.91 -4.09 0.74
C ILE A 28 -5.62 -3.74 1.49
N ILE A 29 -4.86 -2.76 1.00
CA ILE A 29 -3.63 -2.30 1.66
C ILE A 29 -3.93 -1.79 3.07
N SER A 30 -4.99 -1.00 3.25
CA SER A 30 -5.36 -0.48 4.58
C SER A 30 -5.65 -1.62 5.56
N TYR A 31 -6.49 -2.60 5.20
CA TYR A 31 -6.80 -3.71 6.08
C TYR A 31 -5.54 -4.55 6.42
N LEU A 32 -4.66 -4.77 5.45
CA LEU A 32 -3.39 -5.46 5.69
C LEU A 32 -2.48 -4.68 6.66
N LEU A 33 -2.38 -3.36 6.51
CA LEU A 33 -1.59 -2.49 7.41
C LEU A 33 -2.19 -2.42 8.83
N ASP A 34 -3.50 -2.61 8.95
CA ASP A 34 -4.19 -2.73 10.23
C ASP A 34 -4.06 -4.14 10.84
N GLY A 35 -3.28 -5.03 10.22
CA GLY A 35 -2.99 -6.38 10.72
C GLY A 35 -4.10 -7.40 10.49
N CYS A 36 -5.05 -7.10 9.59
CA CYS A 36 -6.14 -8.01 9.26
C CYS A 36 -5.74 -8.98 8.14
N ASP A 37 -6.25 -10.21 8.20
CA ASP A 37 -6.22 -11.13 7.07
C ASP A 37 -7.25 -10.68 6.01
N VAL A 38 -6.84 -10.63 4.75
CA VAL A 38 -7.67 -10.11 3.65
C VAL A 38 -7.80 -11.13 2.52
N PHE A 39 -9.04 -11.47 2.16
CA PHE A 39 -9.35 -12.22 0.94
C PHE A 39 -9.72 -11.27 -0.21
N GLY A 40 -8.74 -10.84 -0.99
CA GLY A 40 -8.94 -9.90 -2.10
C GLY A 40 -9.31 -10.59 -3.42
N LEU A 41 -10.59 -10.58 -3.79
CA LEU A 41 -11.05 -11.08 -5.10
C LEU A 41 -11.05 -9.97 -6.15
N LEU A 42 -10.01 -9.97 -7.00
CA LEU A 42 -9.86 -8.98 -8.09
C LEU A 42 -9.65 -9.69 -9.44
N PRO A 43 -10.19 -9.15 -10.56
CA PRO A 43 -10.07 -9.79 -11.86
C PRO A 43 -8.64 -9.76 -12.42
N THR A 44 -8.37 -10.57 -13.45
CA THR A 44 -7.09 -10.53 -14.19
C THR A 44 -6.86 -9.15 -14.79
N GLY A 45 -5.60 -8.69 -14.81
CA GLY A 45 -5.25 -7.35 -15.29
C GLY A 45 -5.60 -6.20 -14.34
N PHE A 46 -6.28 -6.46 -13.21
CA PHE A 46 -6.64 -5.41 -12.26
C PHE A 46 -5.42 -4.74 -11.59
N GLY A 47 -4.30 -5.46 -11.48
CA GLY A 47 -3.11 -5.01 -10.77
C GLY A 47 -3.02 -5.53 -9.33
N LYS A 48 -3.39 -6.80 -9.09
CA LYS A 48 -3.32 -7.44 -7.76
C LYS A 48 -1.95 -7.32 -7.10
N SER A 49 -0.87 -7.43 -7.88
CA SER A 49 0.50 -7.34 -7.37
C SER A 49 0.78 -6.03 -6.63
N MET A 50 0.08 -4.94 -6.96
CA MET A 50 0.26 -3.64 -6.30
C MET A 50 -0.01 -3.72 -4.80
N THR A 51 -0.99 -4.53 -4.36
CA THR A 51 -1.31 -4.64 -2.92
C THR A 51 -0.19 -5.33 -2.15
N TYR A 52 0.50 -6.29 -2.76
CA TYR A 52 1.63 -6.98 -2.12
C TYR A 52 2.95 -6.21 -2.23
N ILE A 53 3.11 -5.38 -3.24
CA ILE A 53 4.31 -4.53 -3.40
C ILE A 53 4.26 -3.34 -2.44
N PHE A 54 3.12 -2.66 -2.34
CA PHE A 54 3.04 -1.44 -1.53
C PHE A 54 3.09 -1.71 -0.03
N VAL A 55 2.48 -2.80 0.46
CA VAL A 55 2.43 -3.12 1.91
C VAL A 55 3.82 -3.13 2.57
N PRO A 56 4.82 -3.92 2.12
CA PRO A 56 6.14 -3.93 2.76
C PRO A 56 6.85 -2.58 2.64
N LEU A 57 6.74 -1.89 1.51
CA LEU A 57 7.37 -0.58 1.31
C LEU A 57 6.81 0.49 2.26
N ILE A 58 5.50 0.46 2.51
CA ILE A 58 4.84 1.37 3.46
C ILE A 58 5.28 1.03 4.88
N LEU A 59 5.33 -0.25 5.25
CA LEU A 59 5.77 -0.69 6.57
C LEU A 59 7.22 -0.26 6.86
N ASP A 60 8.12 -0.43 5.89
CA ASP A 60 9.51 0.02 6.00
C ASP A 60 9.59 1.54 6.18
N GLU A 61 8.83 2.31 5.39
CA GLU A 61 8.80 3.77 5.53
C GLU A 61 8.22 4.21 6.88
N CYS A 62 7.16 3.54 7.37
CA CYS A 62 6.61 3.80 8.70
C CYS A 62 7.57 3.43 9.83
N PHE A 63 8.40 2.40 9.67
CA PHE A 63 9.43 2.03 10.65
C PHE A 63 10.57 3.04 10.68
N LEU A 64 11.02 3.52 9.52
CA LEU A 64 12.05 4.55 9.42
C LEU A 64 11.60 5.88 10.04
N LEU A 65 10.32 6.25 9.92
CA LEU A 65 9.77 7.47 10.52
C LEU A 65 9.68 7.43 12.06
N ARG A 66 9.83 6.25 12.69
CA ARG A 66 9.80 6.10 14.15
C ARG A 66 11.18 6.17 14.81
N ASN A 67 12.25 6.18 14.03
CA ASN A 67 13.65 6.26 14.48
C ASN A 67 14.29 7.57 14.03
#